data_AF-A0A5D5ANN8-F1
#
_entry.id   AF-A0A5D5ANN8-F1
#
_cell.length_a   1.000
_cell.length_b   1.000
_cell.length_c   1.000
_cell.angle_alpha   90.00
_cell.angle_beta   90.00
_cell.angle_gamma   90.00
#
_symmetry.space_group_name_H-M   'P 1'
#
loop_
_entity.id
_entity.type
_entity.pdbx_description
1 polymer ?
#
loop_
_entity_poly.entity_id
_entity_poly.type
_entity_poly.pdbx_seq_one_letter_code
_entity_poly.pdbx_strand_id
1 'polypeptide(L)'
;MSDASETIDELRAKVTDNDLPQWATDLLLIAAFVAATFAGFAIVGLLTGVGLNETVGFMRLVTFFAAVYALVVLALNLHWGYTGLFNIGVAGFMAVGVYTMAILTASPDGSPAGLGLPIPIGVIGGMLASGLVGLVVSLPALRVRADYFAIVTLGFSEIIRLALLSGSLRSVEVGGTEYGTGGGSGISYTPVDSVIPWLLDVPGIGFVGDQFFAIGEMAGIQSSIIQSGLYTGVLIAFVVLFYLFLTRIAYSPFGRVLKAIREDELAARSLGKNTDRMKITVFVVGCMLMGLAGILWMGSQSRVNPDSFMPIVTFYIFVALIVGGSGSNTGSIVGAFAFAAFLWQGPRFIRSIVRANVDVRSPQTVYDAFLELASGDPLPMLGYVIGTLDELRFVLVGVVLIVLMIWKPDGLLGHRKELAAATDISRRPTATDGGETDE
;
A
#
# COMPACT_ATOMS: atom_id res chain seq x y z
N MET A 1 -33.01 11.41 -30.28
CA MET A 1 -31.63 11.07 -29.88
C MET A 1 -30.79 12.29 -29.46
N SER A 2 -31.18 13.53 -29.80
CA SER A 2 -30.52 14.77 -29.33
C SER A 2 -30.87 15.11 -27.86
N ASP A 3 -32.15 15.04 -27.47
CA ASP A 3 -32.59 15.41 -26.10
C ASP A 3 -32.00 14.55 -24.98
N ALA A 4 -31.68 13.28 -25.26
CA ALA A 4 -31.17 12.36 -24.25
C ALA A 4 -29.69 12.63 -23.92
N SER A 5 -28.87 13.08 -24.88
CA SER A 5 -27.49 13.46 -24.58
C SER A 5 -27.43 14.79 -23.85
N GLU A 6 -28.32 15.74 -24.20
CA GLU A 6 -28.39 17.05 -23.56
C GLU A 6 -28.86 16.95 -22.10
N THR A 7 -29.85 16.09 -21.82
CA THR A 7 -30.30 15.79 -20.45
C THR A 7 -29.21 15.10 -19.62
N ILE A 8 -28.44 14.19 -20.24
CA ILE A 8 -27.31 13.52 -19.57
C ILE A 8 -26.18 14.51 -19.30
N ASP A 9 -25.88 15.42 -20.23
CA ASP A 9 -24.86 16.45 -20.05
C ASP A 9 -25.29 17.50 -19.00
N GLU A 10 -26.58 17.85 -18.91
CA GLU A 10 -27.13 18.68 -17.83
C GLU A 10 -27.07 17.99 -16.46
N LEU A 11 -27.39 16.69 -16.39
CA LEU A 11 -27.26 15.90 -15.16
C LEU A 11 -25.79 15.76 -14.77
N ARG A 12 -24.89 15.60 -15.73
CA ARG A 12 -23.44 15.53 -15.51
C ARG A 12 -22.91 16.87 -15.03
N ALA A 13 -23.36 17.97 -15.62
CA ALA A 13 -23.06 19.33 -15.20
C ALA A 13 -23.52 19.58 -13.75
N LYS A 14 -24.76 19.22 -13.40
CA LYS A 14 -25.31 19.33 -12.03
C LYS A 14 -24.61 18.43 -11.00
N VAL A 15 -24.05 17.29 -11.40
CA VAL A 15 -23.26 16.41 -10.52
C VAL A 15 -21.83 16.93 -10.34
N THR A 16 -21.27 17.62 -11.33
CA THR A 16 -19.99 18.35 -11.21
C THR A 16 -20.13 19.71 -10.51
N ASP A 17 -21.35 20.22 -10.34
CA ASP A 17 -21.67 21.49 -9.66
C ASP A 17 -21.78 21.32 -8.13
N ASN A 18 -20.98 20.42 -7.56
CA ASN A 18 -20.77 20.41 -6.11
C ASN A 18 -19.72 21.48 -5.80
N ASP A 19 -20.14 22.59 -5.18
CA ASP A 19 -19.31 23.63 -4.55
C ASP A 19 -18.38 23.10 -3.43
N LEU A 20 -18.20 21.78 -3.34
CA LEU A 20 -17.36 21.15 -2.35
C LEU A 20 -15.88 21.36 -2.71
N PRO A 21 -15.03 21.71 -1.74
CA PRO A 21 -13.61 21.79 -1.97
C PRO A 21 -13.06 20.42 -2.40
N GLN A 22 -12.08 20.39 -3.31
CA GLN A 22 -11.59 19.16 -3.95
C GLN A 22 -11.25 18.02 -2.97
N TRP A 23 -10.73 18.34 -1.78
CA TRP A 23 -10.44 17.36 -0.74
C TRP A 23 -11.69 16.65 -0.20
N ALA A 24 -12.83 17.34 -0.13
CA ALA A 24 -14.10 16.78 0.33
C ALA A 24 -14.69 15.84 -0.73
N THR A 25 -14.59 16.21 -2.01
CA THR A 25 -14.98 15.35 -3.14
C THR A 25 -14.14 14.08 -3.20
N ASP A 26 -12.84 14.20 -2.97
CA ASP A 26 -11.92 13.05 -2.94
C ASP A 26 -12.19 12.12 -1.75
N LEU A 27 -12.43 12.67 -0.55
CA LEU A 27 -12.83 11.88 0.62
C LEU A 27 -14.16 11.17 0.40
N LEU A 28 -15.15 11.87 -0.18
CA LEU A 28 -16.46 11.30 -0.47
C LEU A 28 -16.34 10.14 -1.46
N LEU A 29 -15.51 10.28 -2.49
CA LEU A 29 -15.25 9.21 -3.44
C LEU A 29 -14.61 7.99 -2.77
N ILE A 30 -13.58 8.18 -1.95
CA ILE A 30 -12.93 7.09 -1.21
C ILE A 30 -13.96 6.41 -0.29
N ALA A 31 -14.69 7.19 0.51
CA ALA A 31 -15.67 6.67 1.45
C ALA A 31 -16.79 5.91 0.75
N ALA A 32 -17.34 6.46 -0.35
CA ALA A 32 -18.38 5.81 -1.14
C ALA A 32 -17.89 4.50 -1.76
N PHE A 33 -16.67 4.48 -2.31
CA PHE A 33 -16.10 3.27 -2.90
C PHE A 33 -15.86 2.16 -1.87
N VAL A 34 -15.30 2.52 -0.71
CA VAL A 34 -15.09 1.59 0.42
C VAL A 34 -16.42 1.07 0.94
N ALA A 35 -17.38 1.96 1.20
CA ALA A 35 -18.70 1.60 1.71
C ALA A 35 -19.47 0.69 0.75
N ALA A 36 -19.47 1.01 -0.55
CA ALA A 36 -20.11 0.18 -1.58
C ALA A 36 -19.46 -1.21 -1.66
N THR A 37 -18.13 -1.29 -1.57
CA THR A 37 -17.41 -2.56 -1.61
C THR A 37 -17.71 -3.42 -0.38
N PHE A 38 -17.71 -2.83 0.82
CA PHE A 38 -18.04 -3.55 2.05
C PHE A 38 -19.53 -3.93 2.13
N ALA A 39 -20.44 -3.07 1.67
CA ALA A 39 -21.85 -3.46 1.54
C ALA A 39 -22.00 -4.65 0.58
N GLY A 40 -21.27 -4.65 -0.54
CA GLY A 40 -21.23 -5.78 -1.47
C GLY A 40 -20.76 -7.07 -0.79
N PHE A 41 -19.62 -7.06 -0.09
CA PHE A 41 -19.14 -8.23 0.63
C PHE A 41 -20.07 -8.66 1.78
N ALA A 42 -20.68 -7.73 2.49
CA ALA A 42 -21.65 -8.03 3.55
C ALA A 42 -22.88 -8.74 3.00
N ILE A 43 -23.45 -8.21 1.91
CA ILE A 43 -24.62 -8.79 1.23
C ILE A 43 -24.27 -10.17 0.69
N VAL A 44 -23.15 -10.31 -0.03
CA VAL A 44 -22.74 -11.61 -0.57
C VAL A 44 -22.47 -12.61 0.55
N GLY A 45 -21.79 -12.21 1.63
CA GLY A 45 -21.53 -13.07 2.79
C GLY A 45 -22.82 -13.55 3.44
N LEU A 46 -23.78 -12.64 3.64
CA LEU A 46 -25.10 -12.97 4.19
C LEU A 46 -25.89 -13.93 3.28
N LEU A 47 -25.93 -13.64 1.98
CA LEU A 47 -26.67 -14.45 0.99
C LEU A 47 -26.08 -15.86 0.81
N THR A 48 -24.77 -16.00 1.03
CA THR A 48 -24.05 -17.27 0.88
C THR A 48 -23.87 -18.02 2.19
N GLY A 49 -24.44 -17.55 3.29
CA GLY A 49 -24.36 -18.23 4.59
C GLY A 49 -22.98 -18.18 5.26
N VAL A 50 -22.08 -17.29 4.81
CA VAL A 50 -20.78 -17.07 5.47
C VAL A 50 -21.04 -16.44 6.85
N GLY A 51 -20.39 -16.98 7.89
CA GLY A 51 -20.58 -16.52 9.26
C GLY A 51 -20.23 -15.04 9.46
N LEU A 52 -20.89 -14.39 10.42
CA LEU A 52 -20.66 -12.96 10.73
C LEU A 52 -19.18 -12.67 11.05
N ASN A 53 -18.57 -13.49 11.92
CA ASN A 53 -17.17 -13.33 12.31
C ASN A 53 -16.20 -13.50 11.15
N GLU A 54 -16.47 -14.42 10.23
CA GLU A 54 -15.66 -14.61 9.02
C GLU A 54 -15.78 -13.40 8.09
N THR A 55 -17.00 -12.89 7.89
CA THR A 55 -17.27 -11.71 7.06
C THR A 55 -16.62 -10.45 7.62
N VAL A 56 -16.77 -10.18 8.92
CA VAL A 56 -16.15 -9.03 9.59
C VAL A 56 -14.62 -9.18 9.63
N GLY A 57 -14.12 -10.38 9.94
CA GLY A 57 -12.69 -10.69 9.91
C GLY A 57 -12.07 -10.48 8.52
N PHE A 58 -12.80 -10.85 7.47
CA PHE A 58 -12.43 -10.59 6.08
C PHE A 58 -12.37 -9.09 5.76
N MET A 59 -13.42 -8.32 6.11
CA MET A 59 -13.41 -6.87 5.90
C MET A 59 -12.25 -6.19 6.63
N ARG A 60 -11.95 -6.62 7.86
CA ARG A 60 -10.79 -6.14 8.61
C ARG A 60 -9.46 -6.49 7.92
N LEU A 61 -9.32 -7.70 7.34
CA LEU A 61 -8.16 -8.07 6.52
C LEU A 61 -8.03 -7.17 5.30
N VAL A 62 -9.13 -6.91 4.58
CA VAL A 62 -9.16 -6.00 3.43
C VAL A 62 -8.68 -4.62 3.85
N THR A 63 -9.21 -4.07 4.93
CA THR A 63 -8.82 -2.75 5.45
C THR A 63 -7.34 -2.71 5.84
N PHE A 64 -6.84 -3.74 6.52
CA PHE A 64 -5.43 -3.85 6.90
C PHE A 64 -4.52 -3.80 5.68
N PHE A 65 -4.75 -4.66 4.69
CA PHE A 65 -3.92 -4.68 3.49
C PHE A 65 -4.12 -3.42 2.64
N ALA A 66 -5.34 -2.86 2.57
CA ALA A 66 -5.59 -1.60 1.88
C ALA A 66 -4.78 -0.46 2.49
N ALA A 67 -4.73 -0.36 3.82
CA ALA A 67 -3.94 0.66 4.50
C ALA A 67 -2.44 0.48 4.26
N VAL A 68 -1.93 -0.76 4.38
CA VAL A 68 -0.54 -1.10 4.07
C VAL A 68 -0.16 -0.72 2.64
N TYR A 69 -0.93 -1.18 1.64
CA TYR A 69 -0.64 -0.86 0.26
C TYR A 69 -0.80 0.64 0.01
N ALA A 70 -1.76 1.33 0.64
CA ALA A 70 -1.92 2.77 0.49
C ALA A 70 -0.69 3.53 1.00
N LEU A 71 -0.11 3.15 2.14
CA LEU A 71 1.12 3.77 2.66
C LEU A 71 2.28 3.64 1.67
N VAL A 72 2.49 2.43 1.14
CA VAL A 72 3.62 2.17 0.23
C VAL A 72 3.37 2.80 -1.15
N VAL A 73 2.13 2.72 -1.67
CA VAL A 73 1.73 3.31 -2.95
C VAL A 73 1.82 4.84 -2.88
N LEU A 74 1.44 5.48 -1.78
CA LEU A 74 1.64 6.91 -1.57
C LEU A 74 3.15 7.25 -1.63
N ALA A 75 3.99 6.50 -0.90
CA ALA A 75 5.44 6.70 -0.95
C ALA A 75 6.03 6.49 -2.36
N LEU A 76 5.52 5.53 -3.13
CA LEU A 76 5.90 5.31 -4.53
C LEU A 76 5.36 6.41 -5.46
N ASN A 77 4.15 6.91 -5.21
CA ASN A 77 3.56 8.02 -5.95
C ASN A 77 4.40 9.31 -5.78
N LEU A 78 5.09 9.45 -4.64
CA LEU A 78 6.06 10.53 -4.46
C LEU A 78 7.25 10.43 -5.43
N HIS A 79 7.76 9.23 -5.68
CA HIS A 79 8.84 9.01 -6.66
C HIS A 79 8.33 9.08 -8.11
N TRP A 80 7.34 8.27 -8.46
CA TRP A 80 6.92 8.13 -9.85
C TRP A 80 5.91 9.21 -10.25
N GLY A 81 4.91 9.46 -9.41
CA GLY A 81 3.83 10.42 -9.67
C GLY A 81 4.29 11.88 -9.66
N TYR A 82 5.16 12.31 -8.74
CA TYR A 82 5.61 13.71 -8.72
C TYR A 82 6.90 13.96 -9.48
N THR A 83 7.87 13.05 -9.44
CA THR A 83 9.19 13.27 -10.07
C THR A 83 9.46 12.47 -11.34
N GLY A 84 8.61 11.51 -11.69
CA GLY A 84 8.87 10.61 -12.82
C GLY A 84 9.94 9.55 -12.55
N LEU A 85 10.40 9.40 -11.30
CA LEU A 85 11.41 8.42 -10.90
C LEU A 85 10.76 7.04 -10.79
N PHE A 86 11.07 6.17 -11.75
CA PHE A 86 10.57 4.80 -11.77
C PHE A 86 11.41 3.90 -10.84
N ASN A 87 11.01 3.80 -9.57
CA ASN A 87 11.71 3.04 -8.53
C ASN A 87 11.09 1.64 -8.35
N ILE A 88 11.83 0.58 -8.72
CA ILE A 88 11.43 -0.82 -8.53
C ILE A 88 12.07 -1.43 -7.26
N GLY A 89 12.90 -0.67 -6.56
CA GLY A 89 13.59 -1.11 -5.34
C GLY A 89 12.79 -0.98 -4.04
N VAL A 90 11.46 -0.83 -4.11
CA VAL A 90 10.60 -0.51 -2.94
C VAL A 90 10.74 -1.54 -1.82
N ALA A 91 10.70 -2.84 -2.14
CA ALA A 91 10.84 -3.92 -1.16
C ALA A 91 12.17 -3.85 -0.38
N GLY A 92 13.27 -3.44 -1.02
CA GLY A 92 14.57 -3.28 -0.38
C GLY A 92 14.58 -2.16 0.66
N PHE A 93 13.98 -1.01 0.36
CA PHE A 93 13.86 0.07 1.34
C PHE A 93 12.95 -0.30 2.52
N MET A 94 11.87 -1.05 2.26
CA MET A 94 11.07 -1.65 3.33
C MET A 94 11.90 -2.61 4.19
N ALA A 95 12.71 -3.47 3.56
CA ALA A 95 13.58 -4.43 4.25
C ALA A 95 14.56 -3.72 5.19
N VAL A 96 15.24 -2.68 4.72
CA VAL A 96 16.16 -1.88 5.55
C VAL A 96 15.43 -1.31 6.76
N GLY A 97 14.23 -0.75 6.57
CA GLY A 97 13.46 -0.17 7.67
C GLY A 97 13.09 -1.22 8.72
N VAL A 98 12.51 -2.34 8.29
CA VAL A 98 12.04 -3.39 9.19
C VAL A 98 13.19 -4.08 9.90
N TYR A 99 14.27 -4.43 9.20
CA TYR A 99 15.42 -5.07 9.82
C TYR A 99 16.15 -4.15 10.78
N THR A 100 16.26 -2.86 10.46
CA THR A 100 16.84 -1.89 11.38
C THR A 100 15.99 -1.75 12.64
N MET A 101 14.67 -1.61 12.48
CA MET A 101 13.74 -1.59 13.61
C MET A 101 13.88 -2.86 14.45
N ALA A 102 13.87 -4.03 13.81
CA ALA A 102 13.99 -5.32 14.48
C ALA A 102 15.30 -5.47 15.27
N ILE A 103 16.44 -5.05 14.71
CA ILE A 103 17.74 -5.07 15.43
C ILE A 103 17.70 -4.14 16.65
N LEU A 104 17.07 -2.96 16.53
CA LEU A 104 16.96 -2.00 17.62
C LEU A 104 16.03 -2.49 18.74
N THR A 105 14.91 -3.15 18.40
CA THR A 105 13.85 -3.49 19.37
C THR A 105 13.85 -4.95 19.82
N ALA A 106 14.60 -5.83 19.17
CA ALA A 106 14.71 -7.22 19.58
C ALA A 106 15.29 -7.35 21.00
N SER A 107 14.89 -8.42 21.69
CA SER A 107 15.33 -8.67 23.06
C SER A 107 16.86 -8.83 23.12
N PRO A 108 17.54 -8.29 24.14
CA PRO A 108 18.96 -8.58 24.38
C PRO A 108 19.26 -10.07 24.56
N ASP A 109 18.28 -10.85 25.03
CA ASP A 109 18.37 -12.31 25.21
C ASP A 109 17.92 -13.09 23.96
N GLY A 110 17.67 -12.39 22.85
CA GLY A 110 17.26 -12.98 21.57
C GLY A 110 18.38 -13.75 20.88
N SER A 111 18.01 -14.53 19.86
CA SER A 111 18.98 -15.16 18.94
C SER A 111 18.57 -14.87 17.49
N PRO A 112 19.24 -13.92 16.81
CA PRO A 112 20.27 -13.01 17.32
C PRO A 112 19.74 -12.01 18.36
N ALA A 113 20.64 -11.48 19.19
CA ALA A 113 20.35 -10.47 20.19
C ALA A 113 20.05 -9.12 19.52
N GLY A 114 19.07 -8.40 20.08
CA GLY A 114 18.80 -7.01 19.75
C GLY A 114 19.28 -6.04 20.82
N LEU A 115 19.03 -4.74 20.59
CA LEU A 115 19.41 -3.68 21.52
C LEU A 115 18.36 -3.39 22.61
N GLY A 116 17.20 -4.06 22.57
CA GLY A 116 16.13 -3.90 23.56
C GLY A 116 15.53 -2.49 23.65
N LEU A 117 15.70 -1.66 22.61
CA LEU A 117 15.23 -0.28 22.62
C LEU A 117 13.70 -0.20 22.42
N PRO A 118 13.05 0.86 22.93
CA PRO A 118 11.64 1.10 22.71
C PRO A 118 11.24 1.17 21.22
N ILE A 119 10.03 0.71 20.91
CA ILE A 119 9.47 0.67 19.55
C ILE A 119 9.59 2.02 18.80
N PRO A 120 9.29 3.20 19.41
CA PRO A 120 9.42 4.47 18.71
C PRO A 120 10.85 4.75 18.22
N ILE A 121 11.88 4.33 18.99
CA ILE A 121 13.28 4.47 18.59
C ILE A 121 13.60 3.53 17.44
N GLY A 122 13.09 2.30 17.48
CA GLY A 122 13.18 1.35 16.37
C GLY A 122 12.54 1.88 15.09
N VAL A 123 11.34 2.46 15.18
CA VAL A 123 10.61 3.04 14.04
C VAL A 123 11.42 4.18 13.42
N ILE A 124 11.86 5.15 14.23
CA ILE A 124 12.65 6.30 13.75
C ILE A 124 13.99 5.82 13.18
N GLY A 125 14.67 4.89 13.86
CA GLY A 125 15.92 4.30 13.40
C GLY A 125 15.77 3.63 12.04
N GLY A 126 14.71 2.84 11.85
CA GLY A 126 14.41 2.20 10.57
C GLY A 126 14.06 3.18 9.45
N MET A 127 13.31 4.24 9.75
CA MET A 127 13.05 5.33 8.80
C MET A 127 14.34 6.00 8.35
N LEU A 128 15.19 6.40 9.30
CA LEU A 128 16.45 7.08 9.03
C LEU A 128 17.43 6.19 8.27
N ALA A 129 17.52 4.90 8.62
CA ALA A 129 18.34 3.94 7.89
C ALA A 129 17.87 3.76 6.44
N SER A 130 16.56 3.69 6.21
CA SER A 130 15.99 3.59 4.86
C SER A 130 16.29 4.85 4.03
N GLY A 131 16.22 6.03 4.66
CA GLY A 131 16.59 7.30 4.04
C GLY A 131 18.09 7.40 3.74
N LEU A 132 18.95 6.98 4.66
CA LEU A 132 20.40 6.96 4.49
C LEU A 132 20.81 6.03 3.34
N VAL A 133 20.23 4.84 3.30
CA VAL A 133 20.41 3.89 2.21
C VAL A 133 19.89 4.48 0.90
N GLY A 134 18.71 5.11 0.90
CA GLY A 134 18.18 5.84 -0.25
C GLY A 134 19.12 6.93 -0.75
N LEU A 135 19.76 7.68 0.16
CA LEU A 135 20.75 8.71 -0.18
C LEU A 135 21.93 8.10 -0.93
N VAL A 136 22.51 7.03 -0.39
CA VAL A 136 23.64 6.32 -1.00
C VAL A 136 23.28 5.81 -2.40
N VAL A 137 22.10 5.23 -2.58
CA VAL A 137 21.61 4.72 -3.87
C VAL A 137 21.35 5.83 -4.87
N SER A 138 20.79 6.95 -4.43
CA SER A 138 20.41 8.05 -5.32
C SER A 138 21.61 8.73 -6.00
N LEU A 139 22.79 8.73 -5.36
CA LEU A 139 23.99 9.41 -5.87
C LEU A 139 24.48 8.88 -7.22
N PRO A 140 24.69 7.56 -7.40
CA PRO A 140 25.02 6.98 -8.71
C PRO A 140 23.78 6.84 -9.60
N ALA A 141 22.62 6.47 -9.03
CA ALA A 141 21.46 6.10 -9.82
C ALA A 141 20.83 7.29 -10.55
N LEU A 142 20.84 8.50 -9.98
CA LEU A 142 20.25 9.67 -10.65
C LEU A 142 21.10 10.23 -11.80
N ARG A 143 22.28 9.66 -12.04
CA ARG A 143 23.14 9.99 -13.20
C ARG A 143 22.79 9.18 -14.45
N VAL A 144 21.94 8.16 -14.34
CA VAL A 144 21.55 7.29 -15.46
C VAL A 144 20.15 7.65 -15.97
N ARG A 145 19.83 7.22 -17.20
CA ARG A 145 18.46 7.39 -17.76
C ARG A 145 17.42 6.67 -16.90
N ALA A 146 16.17 7.09 -16.99
CA ALA A 146 15.05 6.57 -16.17
C ALA A 146 14.93 5.03 -16.19
N ASP A 147 15.09 4.42 -17.37
CA ASP A 147 15.00 2.95 -17.49
C ASP A 147 16.15 2.24 -16.76
N TYR A 148 17.35 2.81 -16.80
CA TYR A 148 18.50 2.28 -16.05
C TYR A 148 18.36 2.54 -14.56
N PHE A 149 17.79 3.66 -14.16
CA PHE A 149 17.51 3.96 -12.75
C PHE A 149 16.63 2.85 -12.13
N ALA A 150 15.61 2.42 -12.87
CA ALA A 150 14.73 1.34 -12.45
C ALA A 150 15.49 0.02 -12.24
N ILE A 151 16.34 -0.37 -13.20
CA ILE A 151 17.19 -1.56 -13.10
C ILE A 151 18.14 -1.47 -11.89
N VAL A 152 18.74 -0.30 -11.66
CA VAL A 152 19.64 -0.06 -10.51
C VAL A 152 18.90 -0.22 -9.18
N THR A 153 17.69 0.32 -9.06
CA THR A 153 16.90 0.19 -7.82
C THR A 153 16.46 -1.26 -7.56
N LEU A 154 16.10 -2.02 -8.60
CA LEU A 154 15.81 -3.45 -8.48
C LEU A 154 17.05 -4.23 -8.04
N GLY A 155 18.19 -4.00 -8.68
CA GLY A 155 19.46 -4.65 -8.33
C GLY A 155 19.86 -4.34 -6.90
N PHE A 156 19.70 -3.09 -6.46
CA PHE A 156 19.99 -2.69 -5.08
C PHE A 156 19.06 -3.36 -4.05
N SER A 157 17.76 -3.43 -4.35
CA SER A 157 16.79 -4.14 -3.51
C SER A 157 17.16 -5.62 -3.35
N GLU A 158 17.60 -6.27 -4.43
CA GLU A 158 18.02 -7.66 -4.39
C GLU A 158 19.35 -7.84 -3.66
N ILE A 159 20.30 -6.91 -3.80
CA ILE A 159 21.54 -6.90 -3.00
C ILE A 159 21.21 -6.86 -1.51
N ILE A 160 20.28 -6.00 -1.07
CA ILE A 160 19.84 -5.97 0.33
C ILE A 160 19.25 -7.32 0.74
N ARG A 161 18.31 -7.86 -0.05
CA ARG A 161 17.64 -9.12 0.29
C ARG A 161 18.63 -10.28 0.41
N LEU A 162 19.56 -10.40 -0.54
CA LEU A 162 20.61 -11.41 -0.53
C LEU A 162 21.61 -11.21 0.61
N ALA A 163 21.93 -9.96 0.97
CA ALA A 163 22.74 -9.67 2.15
C ALA A 163 22.03 -10.14 3.43
N LEU A 164 20.75 -9.83 3.59
CA LEU A 164 19.95 -10.27 4.75
C LEU A 164 19.83 -11.79 4.82
N LEU A 165 19.76 -12.47 3.68
CA LEU A 165 19.73 -13.94 3.57
C LEU A 165 21.09 -14.60 3.86
N SER A 166 22.18 -13.86 3.69
CA SER A 166 23.54 -14.40 3.78
C SER A 166 23.85 -14.97 5.17
N GLY A 167 24.43 -16.18 5.19
CA GLY A 167 24.93 -16.80 6.42
C GLY A 167 26.04 -15.98 7.09
N SER A 168 26.78 -15.17 6.33
CA SER A 168 27.85 -14.30 6.87
C SER A 168 27.33 -13.14 7.72
N LEU A 169 26.07 -12.71 7.50
CA LEU A 169 25.44 -11.65 8.29
C LEU A 169 24.45 -12.20 9.32
N ARG A 170 24.38 -13.54 9.46
CA ARG A 170 23.47 -14.22 10.38
C ARG A 170 23.71 -13.79 11.83
N SER A 171 24.94 -13.94 12.29
CA SER A 171 25.38 -13.50 13.61
C SER A 171 26.87 -13.14 13.59
N VAL A 172 27.22 -12.13 14.39
CA VAL A 172 28.57 -11.67 14.70
C VAL A 172 28.62 -11.57 16.21
N GLU A 173 29.57 -12.29 16.82
CA GLU A 173 29.79 -12.22 18.25
C GLU A 173 30.55 -10.93 18.59
N VAL A 174 29.94 -10.08 19.42
CA VAL A 174 30.55 -8.86 19.95
C VAL A 174 30.41 -8.88 21.46
N GLY A 175 31.52 -9.07 22.17
CA GLY A 175 31.54 -9.06 23.63
C GLY A 175 30.76 -10.21 24.29
N GLY A 176 30.73 -11.39 23.66
CA GLY A 176 30.00 -12.57 24.16
C GLY A 176 28.51 -12.59 23.82
N THR A 177 28.00 -11.60 23.08
CA THR A 177 26.62 -11.53 22.60
C THR A 177 26.58 -11.62 21.08
N GLU A 178 25.72 -12.47 20.53
CA GLU A 178 25.56 -12.64 19.09
C GLU A 178 24.56 -11.63 18.50
N TYR A 179 25.05 -10.63 17.77
CA TYR A 179 24.21 -9.69 17.03
C TYR A 179 24.14 -10.05 15.55
N GLY A 180 23.03 -9.80 14.87
CA GLY A 180 22.97 -10.03 13.43
C GLY A 180 21.58 -9.94 12.84
N THR A 181 21.46 -10.32 11.57
CA THR A 181 20.18 -10.30 10.84
C THR A 181 19.38 -11.59 11.04
N GLY A 182 20.03 -12.65 11.55
CA GLY A 182 19.45 -13.98 11.67
C GLY A 182 19.42 -14.76 10.35
N GLY A 183 20.00 -14.22 9.27
CA GLY A 183 20.10 -14.89 7.97
C GLY A 183 18.72 -15.27 7.41
N GLY A 184 18.63 -16.43 6.75
CA GLY A 184 17.35 -16.95 6.23
C GLY A 184 16.28 -17.23 7.28
N SER A 185 16.66 -17.51 8.53
CA SER A 185 15.71 -17.66 9.64
C SER A 185 15.08 -16.34 10.08
N GLY A 186 15.75 -15.22 9.80
CA GLY A 186 15.30 -13.90 10.22
C GLY A 186 15.55 -13.60 11.70
N ILE A 187 15.03 -12.45 12.15
CA ILE A 187 15.18 -11.95 13.51
C ILE A 187 13.80 -11.78 14.17
N SER A 188 13.70 -12.18 15.43
CA SER A 188 12.49 -12.00 16.24
C SER A 188 12.57 -10.71 17.05
N TYR A 189 11.47 -9.98 17.14
CA TYR A 189 11.40 -8.68 17.80
C TYR A 189 10.03 -8.44 18.42
N THR A 190 9.93 -7.42 19.26
CA THR A 190 8.66 -6.99 19.86
C THR A 190 7.73 -6.46 18.78
N PRO A 191 6.56 -7.10 18.53
CA PRO A 191 5.61 -6.65 17.53
C PRO A 191 5.15 -5.20 17.75
N VAL A 192 5.01 -4.43 16.68
CA VAL A 192 4.57 -3.02 16.70
C VAL A 192 3.11 -2.89 17.15
N ASP A 193 2.28 -3.93 17.00
CA ASP A 193 0.91 -3.95 17.50
C ASP A 193 0.83 -4.08 19.04
N SER A 194 1.94 -4.36 19.72
CA SER A 194 2.04 -4.25 21.19
C SER A 194 1.85 -2.81 21.72
N VAL A 195 1.78 -1.82 20.82
CA VAL A 195 1.37 -0.45 21.16
C VAL A 195 -0.11 -0.34 21.57
N ILE A 196 -0.95 -1.31 21.20
CA ILE A 196 -2.40 -1.23 21.44
C ILE A 196 -2.75 -1.23 22.93
N PRO A 197 -2.25 -2.14 23.78
CA PRO A 197 -2.48 -2.05 25.23
C PRO A 197 -2.11 -0.69 25.81
N TRP A 198 -0.93 -0.17 25.44
CA TRP A 198 -0.48 1.16 25.89
C TRP A 198 -1.41 2.30 25.41
N LEU A 199 -1.93 2.21 24.18
CA LEU A 199 -2.91 3.19 23.68
C LEU A 199 -4.24 3.13 24.42
N LEU A 200 -4.67 1.93 24.83
CA LEU A 200 -5.91 1.76 25.60
C LEU A 200 -5.77 2.30 27.03
N ASP A 201 -4.55 2.42 27.57
CA ASP A 201 -4.32 3.07 28.87
C ASP A 201 -4.41 4.61 28.80
N VAL A 202 -4.35 5.21 27.60
CA VAL A 202 -4.44 6.67 27.43
C VAL A 202 -5.89 7.14 27.63
N PRO A 203 -6.15 8.08 28.55
CA PRO A 203 -7.50 8.61 28.76
C PRO A 203 -8.12 9.16 27.46
N GLY A 204 -9.38 8.81 27.20
CA GLY A 204 -10.08 9.16 25.96
C GLY A 204 -9.89 8.14 24.84
N ILE A 205 -8.65 7.73 24.53
CA ILE A 205 -8.41 6.64 23.55
C ILE A 205 -8.89 5.31 24.13
N GLY A 206 -8.56 5.03 25.39
CA GLY A 206 -9.05 3.88 26.14
C GLY A 206 -10.57 3.80 26.18
N PHE A 207 -11.24 4.91 26.49
CA PHE A 207 -12.70 4.98 26.47
C PHE A 207 -13.28 4.59 25.10
N VAL A 208 -12.74 5.15 24.01
CA VAL A 208 -13.16 4.79 22.65
C VAL A 208 -12.92 3.31 22.37
N GLY A 209 -11.75 2.80 22.77
CA GLY A 209 -11.41 1.37 22.65
C GLY A 209 -12.38 0.46 23.40
N ASP A 210 -12.70 0.79 24.64
CA ASP A 210 -13.66 0.06 25.47
C ASP A 210 -15.06 0.05 24.82
N GLN A 211 -15.48 1.16 24.20
CA GLN A 211 -16.73 1.21 23.44
C GLN A 211 -16.68 0.27 22.22
N PHE A 212 -15.55 0.19 21.51
CA PHE A 212 -15.40 -0.75 20.39
C PHE A 212 -15.50 -2.21 20.86
N PHE A 213 -14.90 -2.55 22.00
CA PHE A 213 -15.03 -3.88 22.60
C PHE A 213 -16.48 -4.17 23.02
N ALA A 214 -17.13 -3.24 23.71
CA ALA A 214 -18.52 -3.40 24.15
C ALA A 214 -19.49 -3.59 22.96
N ILE A 215 -19.40 -2.73 21.93
CA ILE A 215 -20.23 -2.84 20.73
C ILE A 215 -19.95 -4.14 19.98
N GLY A 216 -18.68 -4.52 19.86
CA GLY A 216 -18.28 -5.75 19.16
C GLY A 216 -18.79 -7.00 19.88
N GLU A 217 -18.70 -7.05 21.20
CA GLU A 217 -19.24 -8.14 22.01
C GLU A 217 -20.77 -8.23 21.91
N MET A 218 -21.47 -7.09 21.98
CA MET A 218 -22.92 -7.03 21.75
C MET A 218 -23.32 -7.52 20.35
N ALA A 219 -22.48 -7.29 19.34
CA ALA A 219 -22.69 -7.75 17.97
C ALA A 219 -22.23 -9.21 17.74
N GLY A 220 -21.69 -9.90 18.75
CA GLY A 220 -21.17 -11.27 18.63
C GLY A 220 -19.85 -11.38 17.87
N ILE A 221 -19.07 -10.30 17.80
CA ILE A 221 -17.76 -10.23 17.15
C ILE A 221 -16.68 -10.71 18.12
N GLN A 222 -15.81 -11.62 17.66
CA GLN A 222 -14.69 -12.13 18.44
C GLN A 222 -13.71 -11.02 18.86
N SER A 223 -13.25 -11.04 20.12
CA SER A 223 -12.34 -10.03 20.68
C SER A 223 -11.00 -9.94 19.92
N SER A 224 -10.52 -11.04 19.33
CA SER A 224 -9.30 -11.06 18.50
C SER A 224 -9.44 -10.22 17.22
N ILE A 225 -10.64 -10.19 16.63
CA ILE A 225 -10.95 -9.36 15.46
C ILE A 225 -10.95 -7.89 15.85
N ILE A 226 -11.51 -7.56 17.01
CA ILE A 226 -11.57 -6.20 17.54
C ILE A 226 -10.16 -5.68 17.83
N GLN A 227 -9.33 -6.45 18.55
CA GLN A 227 -7.95 -6.08 18.84
C GLN A 227 -7.12 -5.86 17.56
N SER A 228 -7.26 -6.77 16.58
CA SER A 228 -6.62 -6.61 15.27
C SER A 228 -7.18 -5.40 14.49
N GLY A 229 -8.44 -5.05 14.72
CA GLY A 229 -9.11 -3.87 14.17
C GLY A 229 -8.55 -2.58 14.74
N LEU A 230 -8.25 -2.51 16.04
CA LEU A 230 -7.63 -1.34 16.66
C LEU A 230 -6.26 -1.01 16.03
N TYR A 231 -5.42 -2.01 15.80
CA TYR A 231 -4.17 -1.83 15.06
C TYR A 231 -4.41 -1.36 13.62
N THR A 232 -5.43 -1.89 12.96
CA THR A 232 -5.83 -1.40 11.63
C THR A 232 -6.24 0.08 11.67
N GLY A 233 -6.88 0.54 12.75
CA GLY A 233 -7.16 1.96 12.99
C GLY A 233 -5.90 2.82 13.09
N VAL A 234 -4.84 2.33 13.75
CA VAL A 234 -3.53 2.99 13.78
C VAL A 234 -2.95 3.12 12.36
N LEU A 235 -3.04 2.07 11.53
CA LEU A 235 -2.59 2.13 10.14
C LEU A 235 -3.36 3.17 9.32
N ILE A 236 -4.69 3.25 9.50
CA ILE A 236 -5.51 4.28 8.84
C ILE A 236 -5.06 5.68 9.26
N ALA A 237 -4.75 5.90 10.54
CA ALA A 237 -4.21 7.18 11.00
C ALA A 237 -2.90 7.52 10.28
N PHE A 238 -1.98 6.55 10.10
CA PHE A 238 -0.78 6.75 9.30
C PHE A 238 -1.06 7.01 7.81
N VAL A 239 -2.08 6.37 7.21
CA VAL A 239 -2.50 6.66 5.83
C VAL A 239 -2.94 8.10 5.70
N VAL A 240 -3.76 8.59 6.64
CA VAL A 240 -4.19 9.99 6.68
C VAL A 240 -2.99 10.92 6.83
N LEU A 241 -2.05 10.60 7.72
CA LEU A 241 -0.82 11.40 7.88
C LEU A 241 0.03 11.43 6.61
N PHE A 242 0.20 10.30 5.92
CA PHE A 242 0.91 10.25 4.63
C PHE A 242 0.17 11.07 3.58
N TYR A 243 -1.13 10.90 3.45
CA TYR A 243 -1.94 11.65 2.50
C TYR A 243 -1.82 13.16 2.71
N LEU A 244 -1.93 13.63 3.96
CA LEU A 244 -1.78 15.04 4.31
C LEU A 244 -0.34 15.54 4.04
N PHE A 245 0.66 14.74 4.41
CA PHE A 245 2.07 15.08 4.17
C PHE A 245 2.38 15.22 2.68
N LEU A 246 1.94 14.27 1.85
CA LEU A 246 2.15 14.29 0.41
C LEU A 246 1.37 15.41 -0.26
N THR A 247 0.14 15.65 0.17
CA THR A 247 -0.68 16.79 -0.30
C THR A 247 0.04 18.11 0.01
N ARG A 248 0.58 18.26 1.22
CA ARG A 248 1.37 19.43 1.61
C ARG A 248 2.61 19.62 0.73
N ILE A 249 3.30 18.53 0.39
CA ILE A 249 4.45 18.55 -0.53
C ILE A 249 3.99 18.96 -1.94
N ALA A 250 2.93 18.36 -2.47
CA ALA A 250 2.45 18.57 -3.84
C ALA A 250 2.05 20.03 -4.12
N TYR A 251 1.40 20.69 -3.17
CA TYR A 251 0.99 22.09 -3.27
C TYR A 251 2.07 23.11 -2.84
N SER A 252 3.24 22.63 -2.40
CA SER A 252 4.35 23.52 -2.04
C SER A 252 5.13 24.02 -3.27
N PRO A 253 5.93 25.10 -3.15
CA PRO A 253 6.86 25.50 -4.20
C PRO A 253 7.82 24.39 -4.62
N PHE A 254 8.19 23.52 -3.69
CA PHE A 254 8.99 22.33 -3.96
C PHE A 254 8.23 21.35 -4.87
N GLY A 255 6.99 21.01 -4.53
CA GLY A 255 6.14 20.13 -5.35
C GLY A 255 5.90 20.62 -6.77
N ARG A 256 5.72 21.93 -6.96
CA ARG A 256 5.59 22.52 -8.31
C ARG A 256 6.85 22.30 -9.16
N VAL A 257 8.03 22.40 -8.55
CA VAL A 257 9.30 22.09 -9.24
C VAL A 257 9.40 20.59 -9.56
N LEU A 258 8.95 19.71 -8.67
CA LEU A 258 8.93 18.26 -8.96
C LEU A 258 8.05 17.95 -10.17
N LYS A 259 6.84 18.50 -10.21
CA LYS A 259 5.92 18.34 -11.34
C LYS A 259 6.52 18.88 -12.64
N ALA A 260 7.23 20.02 -12.58
CA ALA A 260 7.97 20.53 -13.73
C ALA A 260 9.12 19.60 -14.18
N ILE A 261 9.86 19.00 -13.24
CA ILE A 261 10.91 18.00 -13.53
C ILE A 261 10.31 16.76 -14.21
N ARG A 262 9.12 16.32 -13.78
CA ARG A 262 8.43 15.17 -14.38
C ARG A 262 8.03 15.42 -15.83
N GLU A 263 7.59 16.64 -16.16
CA GLU A 263 7.16 16.98 -17.53
C GLU A 263 8.37 17.28 -18.44
N ASP A 264 9.33 18.11 -18.00
CA ASP A 264 10.57 18.38 -18.73
C ASP A 264 11.70 18.80 -17.77
N GLU A 265 12.62 17.85 -17.51
CA GLU A 265 13.78 18.08 -16.66
C GLU A 265 14.73 19.14 -17.24
N LEU A 266 14.90 19.18 -18.56
CA LEU A 266 15.84 20.09 -19.22
C LEU A 266 15.33 21.53 -19.14
N ALA A 267 14.01 21.74 -19.30
CA ALA A 267 13.37 23.04 -19.11
C ALA A 267 13.52 23.53 -17.65
N ALA A 268 13.24 22.66 -16.66
CA ALA A 268 13.41 23.01 -15.25
C ALA A 268 14.86 23.41 -14.93
N ARG A 269 15.83 22.70 -15.53
CA ARG A 269 17.26 22.98 -15.38
C ARG A 269 17.68 24.29 -16.06
N SER A 270 17.13 24.63 -17.23
CA SER A 270 17.40 25.92 -17.91
C SER A 270 16.89 27.13 -17.13
N LEU A 271 15.86 26.95 -16.28
CA LEU A 271 15.35 27.96 -15.37
C LEU A 271 16.17 28.07 -14.06
N GLY A 272 17.36 27.45 -14.02
CA GLY A 272 18.29 27.51 -12.89
C GLY A 272 17.91 26.65 -11.69
N LYS A 273 16.93 25.73 -11.82
CA LYS A 273 16.60 24.79 -10.75
C LYS A 273 17.59 23.63 -10.71
N ASN A 274 18.09 23.30 -9.52
CA ASN A 274 18.95 22.13 -9.33
C ASN A 274 18.08 20.86 -9.24
N THR A 275 17.85 20.23 -10.39
CA THR A 275 16.99 19.04 -10.53
C THR A 275 17.55 17.85 -9.75
N ASP A 276 18.87 17.66 -9.74
CA ASP A 276 19.55 16.57 -9.04
C ASP A 276 19.30 16.60 -7.54
N ARG A 277 19.47 17.76 -6.88
CA ARG A 277 19.19 17.90 -5.45
C ARG A 277 17.73 17.63 -5.12
N MET A 278 16.81 18.12 -5.94
CA MET A 278 15.38 17.90 -5.75
C MET A 278 15.03 16.41 -5.86
N LYS A 279 15.55 15.72 -6.88
CA LYS A 279 15.37 14.27 -7.07
C LYS A 279 15.97 13.48 -5.91
N ILE A 280 17.16 13.81 -5.42
CA ILE A 280 17.79 13.16 -4.26
C ILE A 280 16.91 13.33 -3.02
N THR A 281 16.47 14.55 -2.71
CA THR A 281 15.64 14.82 -1.53
C THR A 281 14.32 14.05 -1.57
N VAL A 282 13.63 14.06 -2.70
CA VAL A 282 12.38 13.29 -2.88
C VAL A 282 12.63 11.80 -2.78
N PHE A 283 13.72 11.32 -3.36
CA PHE A 283 14.07 9.92 -3.30
C PHE A 283 14.28 9.46 -1.85
N VAL A 284 15.12 10.18 -1.09
CA VAL A 284 15.38 9.92 0.33
C VAL A 284 14.10 9.93 1.16
N VAL A 285 13.27 10.98 1.01
CA VAL A 285 12.00 11.08 1.75
C VAL A 285 11.08 9.91 1.42
N GLY A 286 10.93 9.54 0.15
CA GLY A 286 10.12 8.37 -0.21
C GLY A 286 10.71 7.06 0.33
N CYS A 287 12.03 6.88 0.35
CA CYS A 287 12.67 5.72 0.99
C CYS A 287 12.39 5.64 2.50
N MET A 288 12.40 6.79 3.20
CA MET A 288 12.02 6.84 4.63
C MET A 288 10.56 6.42 4.83
N LEU A 289 9.65 6.89 3.98
CA LEU A 289 8.23 6.54 4.02
C LEU A 289 7.99 5.06 3.66
N MET A 290 8.74 4.51 2.69
CA MET A 290 8.71 3.07 2.36
C MET A 290 9.21 2.23 3.53
N GLY A 291 10.31 2.64 4.19
CA GLY A 291 10.81 2.01 5.42
C GLY A 291 9.76 1.99 6.53
N LEU A 292 9.10 3.13 6.77
CA LEU A 292 8.00 3.23 7.73
C LEU A 292 6.82 2.32 7.36
N ALA A 293 6.40 2.32 6.10
CA ALA A 293 5.31 1.45 5.63
C ALA A 293 5.66 -0.04 5.77
N GLY A 294 6.93 -0.41 5.54
CA GLY A 294 7.46 -1.74 5.83
C GLY A 294 7.36 -2.07 7.32
N ILE A 295 7.78 -1.17 8.20
CA ILE A 295 7.71 -1.34 9.67
C ILE A 295 6.27 -1.49 10.13
N LEU A 296 5.34 -0.71 9.59
CA LEU A 296 3.91 -0.79 9.93
C LEU A 296 3.24 -2.05 9.37
N TRP A 297 3.79 -2.68 8.34
CA TRP A 297 3.25 -3.93 7.80
C TRP A 297 3.91 -5.16 8.41
N MET A 298 5.22 -5.30 8.25
CA MET A 298 5.95 -6.47 8.73
C MET A 298 6.17 -6.40 10.23
N GLY A 299 6.33 -5.21 10.80
CA GLY A 299 6.57 -5.02 12.22
C GLY A 299 5.40 -5.43 13.11
N SER A 300 4.18 -5.59 12.58
CA SER A 300 3.08 -6.20 13.34
C SER A 300 3.23 -7.71 13.53
N GLN A 301 4.27 -8.32 12.94
CA GLN A 301 4.63 -9.71 13.17
C GLN A 301 5.72 -9.79 14.25
N SER A 302 5.90 -10.95 14.86
CA SER A 302 6.95 -11.18 15.87
C SER A 302 8.30 -11.57 15.29
N ARG A 303 8.37 -11.77 13.98
CA ARG A 303 9.58 -12.15 13.26
C ARG A 303 9.55 -11.61 11.85
N VAL A 304 10.72 -11.23 11.34
CA VAL A 304 10.91 -10.85 9.94
C VAL A 304 11.97 -11.74 9.32
N ASN A 305 11.73 -12.22 8.10
CA ASN A 305 12.68 -12.98 7.31
C ASN A 305 12.93 -12.30 5.93
N PRO A 306 14.03 -12.63 5.25
CA PRO A 306 14.40 -11.94 4.00
C PRO A 306 13.42 -12.19 2.86
N ASP A 307 12.77 -13.36 2.85
CA ASP A 307 11.80 -13.75 1.83
C ASP A 307 10.52 -12.89 1.83
N SER A 308 10.23 -12.20 2.94
CA SER A 308 9.14 -11.22 3.01
C SER A 308 9.35 -10.01 2.08
N PHE A 309 10.57 -9.79 1.58
CA PHE A 309 10.94 -8.65 0.72
C PHE A 309 11.40 -9.07 -0.68
N MET A 310 10.86 -10.17 -1.20
CA MET A 310 11.08 -10.55 -2.60
C MET A 310 10.64 -9.42 -3.56
N PRO A 311 11.31 -9.24 -4.71
CA PRO A 311 10.97 -8.20 -5.69
C PRO A 311 9.50 -8.22 -6.14
N ILE A 312 8.84 -9.37 -6.08
CA ILE A 312 7.41 -9.55 -6.37
C ILE A 312 6.50 -8.60 -5.56
N VAL A 313 6.90 -8.26 -4.33
CA VAL A 313 6.16 -7.30 -3.49
C VAL A 313 6.12 -5.93 -4.13
N THR A 314 7.22 -5.46 -4.72
CA THR A 314 7.24 -4.18 -5.45
C THR A 314 6.28 -4.20 -6.63
N PHE A 315 6.18 -5.31 -7.36
CA PHE A 315 5.24 -5.41 -8.48
C PHE A 315 3.78 -5.31 -8.01
N TYR A 316 3.41 -5.86 -6.86
CA TYR A 316 2.07 -5.66 -6.28
C TYR A 316 1.78 -4.21 -5.95
N ILE A 317 2.76 -3.50 -5.41
CA ILE A 317 2.64 -2.07 -5.13
C ILE A 317 2.45 -1.29 -6.43
N PHE A 318 3.15 -1.66 -7.51
CA PHE A 318 2.92 -1.09 -8.83
C PHE A 318 1.54 -1.41 -9.40
N VAL A 319 1.04 -2.64 -9.25
CA VAL A 319 -0.33 -2.99 -9.66
C VAL A 319 -1.33 -2.11 -8.92
N ALA A 320 -1.20 -1.99 -7.60
CA ALA A 320 -2.06 -1.13 -6.80
C ALA A 320 -2.01 0.35 -7.25
N LEU A 321 -0.81 0.87 -7.57
CA LEU A 321 -0.65 2.23 -8.09
C LEU A 321 -1.28 2.42 -9.49
N ILE A 322 -1.06 1.47 -10.40
CA ILE A 322 -1.59 1.52 -11.77
C ILE A 322 -3.11 1.39 -11.77
N VAL A 323 -3.66 0.49 -10.96
CA VAL A 323 -5.12 0.37 -10.74
C VAL A 323 -5.69 1.71 -10.27
N GLY A 324 -4.99 2.43 -9.38
CA GLY A 324 -5.43 3.73 -8.88
C GLY A 324 -5.28 4.90 -9.86
N GLY A 325 -4.23 4.86 -10.67
CA GLY A 325 -3.77 5.97 -11.51
C GLY A 325 -2.57 6.69 -10.89
N SER A 326 -1.46 6.82 -11.65
CA SER A 326 -0.23 7.46 -11.17
C SER A 326 -0.33 8.99 -11.18
N GLY A 327 0.21 9.66 -10.15
CA GLY A 327 0.22 11.12 -10.04
C GLY A 327 -0.96 11.74 -9.26
N SER A 328 -1.83 10.92 -8.66
CA SER A 328 -2.90 11.36 -7.75
C SER A 328 -2.81 10.62 -6.41
N ASN A 329 -2.82 11.35 -5.30
CA ASN A 329 -2.84 10.76 -3.96
C ASN A 329 -4.16 10.00 -3.70
N THR A 330 -5.28 10.54 -4.18
CA THR A 330 -6.61 9.91 -4.11
C THR A 330 -6.66 8.63 -4.94
N GLY A 331 -6.10 8.68 -6.16
CA GLY A 331 -5.84 7.51 -7.00
C GLY A 331 -5.08 6.42 -6.25
N SER A 332 -4.00 6.79 -5.58
CA SER A 332 -3.15 5.88 -4.80
C SER A 332 -3.92 5.11 -3.72
N ILE A 333 -4.81 5.78 -2.98
CA ILE A 333 -5.61 5.14 -1.92
C ILE A 333 -6.69 4.23 -2.52
N VAL A 334 -7.41 4.69 -3.54
CA VAL A 334 -8.46 3.90 -4.21
C VAL A 334 -7.86 2.67 -4.87
N GLY A 335 -6.71 2.81 -5.53
CA GLY A 335 -5.98 1.72 -6.16
C GLY A 335 -5.47 0.69 -5.16
N ALA A 336 -4.90 1.14 -4.05
CA ALA A 336 -4.50 0.26 -2.95
C ALA A 336 -5.67 -0.51 -2.34
N PHE A 337 -6.81 0.16 -2.13
CA PHE A 337 -8.02 -0.48 -1.63
C PHE A 337 -8.59 -1.50 -2.63
N ALA A 338 -8.71 -1.14 -3.91
CA ALA A 338 -9.20 -2.04 -4.95
C ALA A 338 -8.29 -3.28 -5.11
N PHE A 339 -6.97 -3.07 -5.12
CA PHE A 339 -6.00 -4.16 -5.13
C PHE A 339 -6.17 -5.08 -3.92
N ALA A 340 -6.22 -4.50 -2.71
CA ALA A 340 -6.37 -5.26 -1.48
C ALA A 340 -7.68 -6.05 -1.43
N ALA A 341 -8.79 -5.42 -1.80
CA ALA A 341 -10.14 -5.99 -1.75
C ALA A 341 -10.33 -7.11 -2.77
N PHE A 342 -10.03 -6.86 -4.05
CA PHE A 342 -10.41 -7.77 -5.14
C PHE A 342 -9.30 -8.72 -5.55
N LEU A 343 -8.05 -8.24 -5.62
CA LEU A 343 -6.92 -9.04 -6.11
C LEU A 343 -6.24 -9.79 -4.98
N TRP A 344 -6.04 -9.14 -3.83
CA TRP A 344 -5.29 -9.74 -2.74
C TRP A 344 -6.13 -10.61 -1.81
N GLN A 345 -7.29 -10.10 -1.38
CA GLN A 345 -8.20 -10.78 -0.45
C GLN A 345 -9.39 -11.45 -1.14
N GLY A 346 -9.87 -10.94 -2.28
CA GLY A 346 -11.02 -11.49 -3.00
C GLY A 346 -11.01 -13.02 -3.18
N PRO A 347 -9.88 -13.66 -3.60
CA PRO A 347 -9.80 -15.12 -3.70
C PRO A 347 -10.09 -15.87 -2.39
N ARG A 348 -9.75 -15.28 -1.24
CA ARG A 348 -10.02 -15.86 0.09
C ARG A 348 -11.50 -15.77 0.45
N PHE A 349 -12.19 -14.73 0.01
CA PHE A 349 -13.63 -14.63 0.20
C PHE A 349 -14.39 -15.66 -0.63
N ILE A 350 -13.94 -15.92 -1.86
CA ILE A 350 -14.48 -17.01 -2.68
C ILE A 350 -14.29 -18.35 -1.96
N ARG A 351 -13.10 -18.58 -1.37
CA ARG A 351 -12.86 -19.77 -0.56
C ARG A 351 -13.82 -19.89 0.64
N SER A 352 -14.11 -18.81 1.37
CA SER A 352 -15.06 -18.86 2.49
C SER A 352 -16.47 -19.17 2.03
N ILE A 353 -16.91 -18.58 0.91
CA ILE A 353 -18.22 -18.88 0.30
C ILE A 353 -18.33 -20.37 -0.02
N VAL A 354 -17.33 -20.94 -0.70
CA VAL A 354 -17.45 -22.35 -1.09
C VAL A 354 -17.41 -23.28 0.12
N ARG A 355 -16.54 -23.03 1.10
CA ARG A 355 -16.48 -23.83 2.34
C ARG A 355 -17.76 -23.76 3.17
N ALA A 356 -18.48 -22.64 3.12
CA ALA A 356 -19.76 -22.49 3.82
C ALA A 356 -20.90 -23.29 3.17
N ASN A 357 -20.80 -23.58 1.86
CA ASN A 357 -21.90 -24.18 1.09
C ASN A 357 -21.62 -25.61 0.62
N VAL A 358 -20.35 -26.01 0.55
CA VAL A 358 -19.94 -27.30 0.00
C VAL A 358 -18.94 -27.94 0.95
N ASP A 359 -19.34 -29.07 1.54
CA ASP A 359 -18.48 -29.89 2.39
C ASP A 359 -17.55 -30.72 1.50
N VAL A 360 -16.46 -30.08 1.06
CA VAL A 360 -15.49 -30.68 0.15
C VAL A 360 -14.22 -31.03 0.92
N ARG A 361 -13.87 -32.31 0.96
CA ARG A 361 -12.53 -32.73 1.37
C ARG A 361 -11.53 -32.08 0.43
N SER A 362 -10.53 -31.40 0.98
CA SER A 362 -9.48 -30.75 0.21
C SER A 362 -8.23 -31.64 0.23
N PRO A 363 -7.97 -32.45 -0.80
CA PRO A 363 -6.74 -33.25 -0.87
C PRO A 363 -5.52 -32.34 -0.79
N GLN A 364 -4.43 -32.83 -0.21
CA GLN A 364 -3.20 -32.03 -0.09
C GLN A 364 -2.38 -32.02 -1.38
N THR A 365 -2.60 -32.99 -2.27
CA THR A 365 -1.87 -33.10 -3.52
C THR A 365 -2.79 -33.08 -4.73
N VAL A 366 -2.26 -32.54 -5.84
CA VAL A 366 -2.89 -32.61 -7.17
C VAL A 366 -3.17 -34.07 -7.54
N TYR A 367 -2.26 -34.97 -7.20
CA TYR A 367 -2.36 -36.39 -7.53
C TYR A 367 -3.57 -37.05 -6.86
N ASP A 368 -3.77 -36.81 -5.56
CA ASP A 368 -4.92 -37.36 -4.83
C ASP A 368 -6.24 -36.79 -5.39
N ALA A 369 -6.26 -35.50 -5.70
CA ALA A 369 -7.40 -34.86 -6.35
C ALA A 369 -7.71 -35.45 -7.75
N PHE A 370 -6.68 -35.81 -8.52
CA PHE A 370 -6.85 -36.49 -9.81
C PHE A 370 -7.28 -37.95 -9.66
N LEU A 371 -6.81 -38.67 -8.65
CA LEU A 371 -7.23 -40.04 -8.38
C LEU A 371 -8.73 -40.10 -8.04
N GLU A 372 -9.19 -39.18 -7.20
CA GLU A 372 -10.61 -39.09 -6.84
C GLU A 372 -11.47 -38.67 -8.05
N LEU A 373 -10.97 -37.74 -8.88
CA LEU A 373 -11.61 -37.39 -10.16
C LEU A 373 -11.68 -38.60 -11.11
N ALA A 374 -10.62 -39.38 -11.20
CA ALA A 374 -10.58 -40.60 -12.02
C ALA A 374 -11.51 -41.70 -11.48
N SER A 375 -11.80 -41.68 -10.18
CA SER A 375 -12.80 -42.56 -9.55
C SER A 375 -14.24 -42.11 -9.78
N GLY A 376 -14.45 -40.96 -10.43
CA GLY A 376 -15.76 -40.42 -10.82
C GLY A 376 -16.33 -39.35 -9.90
N ASP A 377 -15.61 -38.93 -8.86
CA ASP A 377 -16.02 -37.82 -7.98
C ASP A 377 -15.24 -36.53 -8.33
N PRO A 378 -15.89 -35.51 -8.92
CA PRO A 378 -15.23 -34.27 -9.27
C PRO A 378 -15.08 -33.29 -8.09
N LEU A 379 -15.77 -33.50 -6.96
CA LEU A 379 -15.77 -32.57 -5.83
C LEU A 379 -14.36 -32.37 -5.22
N PRO A 380 -13.55 -33.41 -4.97
CA PRO A 380 -12.23 -33.28 -4.37
C PRO A 380 -11.25 -32.43 -5.19
N MET A 381 -11.39 -32.46 -6.53
CA MET A 381 -10.63 -31.57 -7.43
C MET A 381 -11.01 -30.10 -7.21
N LEU A 382 -12.30 -29.81 -7.05
CA LEU A 382 -12.77 -28.46 -6.71
C LEU A 382 -12.25 -28.03 -5.32
N GLY A 383 -12.25 -28.94 -4.35
CA GLY A 383 -11.66 -28.72 -3.02
C GLY A 383 -10.16 -28.39 -3.07
N TYR A 384 -9.41 -29.13 -3.89
CA TYR A 384 -7.99 -28.88 -4.14
C TYR A 384 -7.77 -27.49 -4.76
N VAL A 385 -8.46 -27.16 -5.85
CA VAL A 385 -8.34 -25.84 -6.52
C VAL A 385 -8.63 -24.70 -5.54
N ILE A 386 -9.67 -24.86 -4.71
CA ILE A 386 -10.04 -23.87 -3.69
C ILE A 386 -8.98 -23.76 -2.60
N GLY A 387 -8.41 -24.89 -2.17
CA GLY A 387 -7.26 -24.96 -1.27
C GLY A 387 -6.03 -24.22 -1.81
N THR A 388 -5.83 -24.25 -3.13
CA THR A 388 -4.70 -23.63 -3.85
C THR A 388 -5.00 -22.19 -4.32
N LEU A 389 -6.20 -21.63 -4.09
CA LEU A 389 -6.54 -20.27 -4.51
C LEU A 389 -5.58 -19.17 -4.03
N ASP A 390 -4.98 -19.33 -2.84
CA ASP A 390 -3.97 -18.39 -2.32
C ASP A 390 -2.69 -18.38 -3.18
N GLU A 391 -2.31 -19.52 -3.77
CA GLU A 391 -1.18 -19.64 -4.71
C GLU A 391 -1.57 -19.13 -6.10
N LEU A 392 -2.77 -19.47 -6.57
CA LEU A 392 -3.29 -19.01 -7.88
C LEU A 392 -3.48 -17.50 -7.95
N ARG A 393 -3.61 -16.83 -6.80
CA ARG A 393 -3.62 -15.36 -6.72
C ARG A 393 -2.47 -14.70 -7.47
N PHE A 394 -1.28 -15.31 -7.49
CA PHE A 394 -0.14 -14.74 -8.20
C PHE A 394 -0.35 -14.71 -9.72
N VAL A 395 -0.98 -15.75 -10.26
CA VAL A 395 -1.38 -15.81 -11.67
C VAL A 395 -2.47 -14.77 -11.95
N LEU A 396 -3.48 -14.68 -11.07
CA LEU A 396 -4.57 -13.71 -11.21
C LEU A 396 -4.06 -12.27 -11.22
N VAL A 397 -3.16 -11.89 -10.31
CA VAL A 397 -2.56 -10.56 -10.27
C VAL A 397 -1.79 -10.27 -11.56
N GLY A 398 -1.01 -11.22 -12.06
CA GLY A 398 -0.26 -11.07 -13.31
C GLY A 398 -1.17 -10.89 -14.53
N VAL A 399 -2.22 -11.71 -14.66
CA VAL A 399 -3.20 -11.60 -15.75
C VAL A 399 -3.96 -10.28 -15.67
N VAL A 400 -4.43 -9.89 -14.49
CA VAL A 400 -5.14 -8.62 -14.29
C VAL A 400 -4.24 -7.44 -14.65
N LEU A 401 -2.96 -7.48 -14.27
CA LEU A 401 -2.00 -6.44 -14.65
C LEU A 401 -1.89 -6.31 -16.18
N ILE A 402 -1.74 -7.43 -16.88
CA ILE A 402 -1.66 -7.45 -18.36
C ILE A 402 -2.93 -6.85 -18.97
N VAL A 403 -4.10 -7.29 -18.50
CA VAL A 403 -5.39 -6.79 -19.01
C VAL A 403 -5.55 -5.30 -18.74
N LEU A 404 -5.22 -4.83 -17.54
CA LEU A 404 -5.30 -3.41 -17.20
C LEU A 404 -4.34 -2.57 -18.04
N MET A 405 -3.11 -3.03 -18.28
CA MET A 405 -2.17 -2.30 -19.13
C MET A 405 -2.64 -2.20 -20.59
N ILE A 406 -3.37 -3.21 -21.09
CA ILE A 406 -3.89 -3.19 -22.45
C ILE A 406 -5.17 -2.32 -22.56
N TRP A 407 -6.08 -2.38 -21.58
CA TRP A 407 -7.44 -1.82 -21.71
C TRP A 407 -7.67 -0.52 -20.92
N LYS A 408 -6.93 -0.30 -19.83
CA LYS A 408 -7.02 0.89 -18.98
C LYS A 408 -5.64 1.32 -18.45
N PRO A 409 -4.73 1.79 -19.33
CA PRO A 409 -3.39 2.21 -18.92
C PRO A 409 -3.40 3.37 -17.91
N ASP A 410 -4.46 4.17 -17.87
CA ASP A 410 -4.59 5.34 -16.99
C ASP A 410 -5.16 5.03 -15.59
N GLY A 411 -5.52 3.77 -15.31
CA GLY A 411 -6.13 3.36 -14.04
C GLY A 411 -7.62 3.67 -13.90
N LEU A 412 -8.16 3.45 -12.70
CA LEU A 412 -9.58 3.58 -12.37
C LEU A 412 -10.06 5.04 -12.37
N LEU A 413 -9.23 5.96 -11.87
CA LEU A 413 -9.57 7.38 -11.75
C LEU A 413 -9.09 8.25 -12.93
N GLY A 414 -8.44 7.65 -13.93
CA GLY A 414 -8.01 8.32 -15.16
C GLY A 414 -7.00 9.44 -14.93
N HIS A 415 -6.87 10.33 -15.92
CA HIS A 415 -5.95 11.46 -15.95
C HIS A 415 -6.32 12.60 -14.95
N ARG A 416 -6.33 12.33 -13.64
CA ARG A 416 -6.23 13.41 -12.64
C ARG A 416 -4.76 13.78 -12.44
N LYS A 417 -4.14 14.35 -13.47
CA LYS A 417 -2.85 15.02 -13.30
C LYS A 417 -3.11 16.27 -12.47
N GLU A 418 -2.60 16.34 -11.25
CA GLU A 418 -2.62 17.61 -10.51
C GLU A 418 -1.76 18.62 -11.27
N LEU A 419 -2.43 19.53 -11.99
CA LEU A 419 -1.79 20.50 -12.88
C LEU A 419 -0.68 21.27 -12.15
N ALA A 420 0.48 21.41 -12.81
CA ALA A 420 1.60 22.20 -12.30
C ALA A 420 1.32 23.71 -12.32
N ALA A 421 0.31 24.13 -13.09
CA ALA A 421 -0.07 25.52 -13.24
C ALA A 421 -0.93 25.98 -12.05
N ALA A 422 -0.60 27.14 -11.48
CA ALA A 422 -1.43 27.81 -10.49
C ALA A 422 -2.76 28.32 -11.07
N THR A 423 -2.85 28.37 -12.40
CA THR A 423 -4.02 28.84 -13.15
C THR A 423 -4.52 27.71 -14.03
N ASP A 424 -5.78 27.33 -13.84
CA ASP A 424 -6.44 26.31 -14.65
C ASP A 424 -6.70 26.85 -16.06
N ILE A 425 -5.87 26.46 -17.02
CA ILE A 425 -6.00 26.80 -18.44
C ILE A 425 -7.10 25.98 -19.16
N SER A 426 -7.70 24.98 -18.49
CA SER A 426 -8.85 24.26 -19.03
C SER A 426 -10.16 25.05 -18.88
N ARG A 427 -10.21 25.97 -17.91
CA ARG A 427 -11.19 27.06 -17.90
C ARG A 427 -10.75 28.10 -18.93
N ARG A 428 -11.38 28.08 -20.11
CA ARG A 428 -11.50 29.32 -20.88
C ARG A 428 -12.17 30.35 -19.96
N PRO A 429 -11.57 31.52 -19.68
CA PRO A 429 -12.34 32.60 -19.11
C PRO A 429 -13.49 32.85 -20.07
N THR A 430 -14.73 32.75 -19.59
CA THR A 430 -15.88 33.26 -20.33
C THR A 430 -15.56 34.71 -20.65
N ALA A 431 -15.41 35.00 -21.94
CA ALA A 431 -15.23 36.35 -22.44
C ALA A 431 -16.52 37.13 -22.21
N THR A 432 -16.64 37.68 -21.01
CA THR A 432 -17.60 38.69 -20.58
C THR A 432 -16.85 39.43 -19.47
N ASP A 433 -16.07 40.46 -19.75
CA ASP A 433 -16.53 41.78 -20.14
C ASP A 433 -15.29 42.57 -20.57
N GLY A 434 -15.22 42.93 -21.85
CA GLY A 434 -14.00 43.43 -22.47
C GLY A 434 -14.29 43.98 -23.85
N GLY A 435 -15.11 45.02 -23.89
CA GLY A 435 -15.26 45.90 -25.05
C GLY A 435 -16.61 45.81 -25.75
N GLU A 436 -17.51 46.71 -25.37
CA GLU A 436 -18.48 47.43 -26.20
C GLU A 436 -18.86 48.64 -25.32
N THR A 437 -18.63 49.89 -25.69
CA THR A 437 -18.94 50.55 -26.95
C THR A 437 -18.00 51.73 -27.22
N ASP A 438 -17.54 51.86 -28.46
CA ASP A 438 -17.22 53.17 -29.04
C ASP A 438 -18.53 53.98 -29.12
N GLU A 439 -18.61 55.09 -28.39
CA GLU A 439 -19.21 56.38 -28.78
C GLU A 439 -18.75 57.50 -27.83
#